data_AF-A0A6J8DU71-F1
#
_entry.id   AF-A0A6J8DU71-F1
#
_cell.length_a   1.000
_cell.length_b   1.000
_cell.length_c   1.000
_cell.angle_alpha   90.00
_cell.angle_beta   90.00
_cell.angle_gamma   90.00
#
_symmetry.space_group_name_H-M   'P 1'
#
loop_
_entity.id
_entity.type
_entity.pdbx_description
1 polymer ?
#
loop_
_entity_poly.entity_id
_entity_poly.type
_entity_poly.pdbx_seq_one_letter_code
_entity_poly.pdbx_strand_id
1 'polypeptide(L)'
;MSSSLSLSGSISAITLATGNPDEFAGQTCEITGWGRTCGTCKYFTKTKSDRTCGTCNNITKTNAGVNCGTCGLPTTLQSLSMQVLRNSECKNYWSANNIIDGHICVFQGTGFSACNGDSGGPMVCSGQLAGVTSWGQSGCPGSRPSVYTRIGVYKNWMDYVIASNS
;
A
#
# COMPACT_ATOMS: atom_id res chain seq x y z
N MET A 1 22.33 -23.92 -0.06
CA MET A 1 22.37 -22.90 1.00
C MET A 1 22.45 -21.54 0.32
N SER A 2 21.56 -20.61 0.65
CA SER A 2 21.69 -19.21 0.22
C SER A 2 22.68 -18.48 1.14
N SER A 3 23.49 -17.59 0.59
CA SER A 3 24.40 -16.73 1.35
C SER A 3 23.74 -15.40 1.72
N SER A 4 24.23 -14.76 2.78
CA SER A 4 23.82 -13.41 3.17
C SER A 4 24.15 -12.39 2.08
N LEU A 5 23.30 -11.36 1.96
CA LEU A 5 23.51 -10.24 1.06
C LEU A 5 24.36 -9.16 1.76
N SER A 6 25.37 -8.63 1.07
CA SER A 6 26.18 -7.52 1.59
C SER A 6 25.48 -6.17 1.39
N LEU A 7 25.48 -5.34 2.44
CA LEU A 7 24.98 -3.97 2.35
C LEU A 7 25.84 -3.13 1.39
N SER A 8 25.21 -2.21 0.67
CA SER A 8 25.84 -1.36 -0.34
C SER A 8 25.04 -0.08 -0.56
N GLY A 9 25.46 0.79 -1.50
CA GLY A 9 24.72 2.02 -1.83
C GLY A 9 23.27 1.77 -2.28
N SER A 10 22.95 0.60 -2.83
CA SER A 10 21.61 0.22 -3.28
C SER A 10 20.93 -0.83 -2.39
N ILE A 11 21.60 -1.29 -1.33
CA ILE A 11 21.12 -2.36 -0.45
C ILE A 11 21.26 -1.90 1.00
N SER A 12 20.12 -1.62 1.63
CA SER A 12 20.03 -1.26 3.03
C SER A 12 18.86 -1.99 3.70
N ALA A 13 18.98 -2.20 5.01
CA ALA A 13 17.89 -2.70 5.82
C ALA A 13 16.99 -1.53 6.27
N ILE A 14 15.72 -1.82 6.51
CA ILE A 14 14.75 -0.88 7.06
C ILE A 14 14.47 -1.19 8.53
N THR A 15 14.23 -0.16 9.32
CA THR A 15 13.84 -0.31 10.72
C THR A 15 12.38 -0.79 10.81
N LEU A 16 12.06 -1.67 11.75
CA LEU A 16 10.69 -2.12 11.97
C LEU A 16 9.91 -1.12 12.83
N ALA A 17 8.62 -0.95 12.53
CA ALA A 17 7.69 -0.18 13.36
C ALA A 17 7.49 -0.80 14.75
N THR A 18 7.00 0.00 15.70
CA THR A 18 6.79 -0.43 17.09
C THR A 18 5.35 -0.89 17.32
N GLY A 19 5.08 -1.54 18.46
CA GLY A 19 3.85 -2.29 18.71
C GLY A 19 2.57 -1.48 18.98
N ASN A 20 2.56 -0.15 18.80
CA ASN A 20 1.40 0.65 19.16
C ASN A 20 0.26 0.56 18.09
N PRO A 21 -0.97 0.17 18.48
CA PRO A 21 -2.07 -0.09 17.54
C PRO A 21 -2.56 1.12 16.71
N ASP A 22 -2.11 2.35 16.99
CA ASP A 22 -2.44 3.53 16.16
C ASP A 22 -1.23 4.46 15.95
N GLU A 23 0.00 3.94 16.04
CA GLU A 23 1.25 4.70 15.89
C GLU A 23 1.25 5.67 14.70
N PHE A 24 0.70 5.22 13.56
CA PHE A 24 0.71 5.95 12.30
C PHE A 24 -0.65 6.53 11.89
N ALA A 25 -1.69 6.43 12.72
CA ALA A 25 -3.03 6.90 12.34
C ALA A 25 -3.02 8.38 11.92
N GLY A 26 -3.55 8.66 10.73
CA GLY A 26 -3.56 10.00 10.12
C GLY A 26 -2.24 10.43 9.46
N GLN A 27 -1.15 9.67 9.63
CA GLN A 27 0.11 9.92 8.94
C GLN A 27 0.06 9.43 7.49
N THR A 28 0.89 10.04 6.64
CA THR A 28 1.12 9.59 5.27
C THR A 28 2.29 8.62 5.24
N CYS A 29 2.11 7.50 4.53
CA CYS A 29 3.12 6.47 4.35
C CYS A 29 3.35 6.22 2.86
N GLU A 30 4.57 5.81 2.52
CA GLU A 30 4.95 5.45 1.16
C GLU A 30 4.75 3.95 0.94
N ILE A 31 4.11 3.62 -0.17
CA ILE A 31 3.93 2.25 -0.66
C ILE A 31 4.62 2.15 -1.99
N THR A 32 5.47 1.14 -2.13
CA THR A 32 6.24 0.91 -3.36
C THR A 32 6.01 -0.48 -3.89
N GLY A 33 5.96 -0.63 -5.21
CA GLY A 33 5.83 -1.94 -5.83
C GLY A 33 5.79 -1.91 -7.35
N TRP A 34 5.68 -3.11 -7.91
CA TRP A 34 5.46 -3.36 -9.34
C TRP A 34 4.08 -3.94 -9.60
N GLY A 35 3.12 -3.71 -8.71
CA GLY A 35 1.75 -4.13 -8.90
C GLY A 35 1.11 -3.47 -10.11
N ARG A 36 0.06 -4.12 -10.59
CA ARG A 36 -0.68 -3.71 -11.78
C ARG A 36 -1.20 -2.29 -11.60
N THR A 37 -0.85 -1.41 -12.52
CA THR A 37 -1.41 -0.08 -12.62
C THR A 37 -2.44 -0.04 -13.75
N CYS A 38 -3.52 0.71 -13.54
CA CYS A 38 -4.58 0.90 -14.53
C CYS A 38 -4.73 2.39 -14.79
N GLY A 39 -4.18 2.85 -15.92
CA GLY A 39 -4.11 4.26 -16.27
C GLY A 39 -2.81 4.93 -15.81
N THR A 40 -2.11 5.55 -16.74
CA THR A 40 -1.05 6.49 -16.42
C THR A 40 -1.69 7.80 -15.96
N CYS A 41 -1.71 8.09 -14.65
CA CYS A 41 -1.92 9.46 -14.16
C CYS A 41 -0.65 10.26 -14.50
N LYS A 42 -0.50 10.66 -15.77
CA LYS A 42 0.72 11.33 -16.24
C LYS A 42 0.79 12.82 -15.87
N TYR A 43 -0.25 13.39 -15.25
CA TYR A 43 -0.24 14.78 -14.82
C TYR A 43 -1.05 15.01 -13.53
N PHE A 44 -0.38 15.47 -12.47
CA PHE A 44 -1.01 16.20 -11.37
C PHE A 44 -1.21 17.65 -11.83
N THR A 45 -2.40 18.01 -12.31
CA THR A 45 -2.77 19.44 -12.44
C THR A 45 -3.46 19.92 -11.18
N LYS A 46 -3.20 21.18 -10.83
CA LYS A 46 -3.37 21.82 -9.51
C LYS A 46 -4.83 22.06 -9.06
N THR A 47 -5.83 21.43 -9.68
CA THR A 47 -7.25 21.71 -9.42
C THR A 47 -7.92 20.56 -8.65
N LYS A 48 -8.69 20.92 -7.61
CA LYS A 48 -9.31 19.99 -6.66
C LYS A 48 -10.43 19.11 -7.27
N SER A 49 -10.88 19.38 -8.50
CA SER A 49 -12.07 18.75 -9.11
C SER A 49 -11.81 17.44 -9.87
N ASP A 50 -10.55 17.15 -10.27
CA ASP A 50 -10.25 16.04 -11.22
C ASP A 50 -9.41 14.92 -10.59
N ARG A 51 -9.53 14.72 -9.27
CA ARG A 51 -8.72 13.74 -8.50
C ARG A 51 -9.18 12.29 -8.61
N THR A 52 -9.87 11.91 -9.67
CA THR A 52 -10.30 10.52 -9.86
C THR A 52 -9.57 9.92 -11.05
N CYS A 53 -8.76 8.89 -10.81
CA CYS A 53 -8.61 7.85 -11.81
C CYS A 53 -10.02 7.28 -12.02
N GLY A 54 -10.71 7.72 -13.06
CA GLY A 54 -12.04 7.24 -13.37
C GLY A 54 -12.01 5.73 -13.59
N THR A 55 -13.11 5.05 -13.29
CA THR A 55 -13.25 3.62 -13.57
C THR A 55 -13.10 3.40 -15.08
N CYS A 56 -11.93 2.96 -15.53
CA CYS A 56 -11.72 2.57 -16.92
C CYS A 56 -12.38 1.19 -17.11
N ASN A 57 -13.70 1.19 -17.31
CA ASN A 57 -14.54 0.01 -17.59
C ASN A 57 -14.21 -0.59 -18.98
N ASN A 58 -12.99 -1.08 -19.19
CA ASN A 58 -12.49 -1.55 -20.50
C ASN A 58 -12.50 -0.47 -21.61
N ILE A 59 -12.51 0.81 -21.25
CA ILE A 59 -12.54 1.91 -22.22
C ILE A 59 -11.15 2.55 -22.29
N THR A 60 -10.65 2.79 -23.50
CA THR A 60 -9.38 3.49 -23.76
C THR A 60 -9.46 4.99 -23.51
N LYS A 61 -10.67 5.55 -23.36
CA LYS A 61 -10.92 6.97 -23.08
C LYS A 61 -12.10 7.16 -22.12
N THR A 62 -12.01 8.15 -21.23
CA THR A 62 -13.18 8.61 -20.45
C THR A 62 -14.15 9.39 -21.35
N ASN A 63 -15.38 9.64 -20.88
CA ASN A 63 -16.34 10.52 -21.56
C ASN A 63 -15.81 11.96 -21.77
N ALA A 64 -14.76 12.34 -21.03
CA ALA A 64 -14.05 13.61 -21.17
C ALA A 64 -12.85 13.53 -22.15
N GLY A 65 -12.69 12.44 -22.90
CA GLY A 65 -11.64 12.26 -23.91
C GLY A 65 -10.24 11.96 -23.36
N VAL A 66 -10.11 11.74 -22.04
CA VAL A 66 -8.82 11.42 -21.40
C VAL A 66 -8.46 9.97 -21.68
N ASN A 67 -7.27 9.72 -22.24
CA ASN A 67 -6.78 8.35 -22.48
C ASN A 67 -6.60 7.62 -21.14
N CYS A 68 -7.43 6.60 -20.92
CA CYS A 68 -7.20 5.58 -19.91
C CYS A 68 -5.98 4.77 -20.38
N GLY A 69 -4.79 5.02 -19.84
CA GLY A 69 -3.60 4.22 -20.15
C GLY A 69 -3.86 2.71 -20.02
N THR A 70 -3.03 1.88 -20.64
CA THR A 70 -3.16 0.42 -20.58
C THR A 70 -2.99 -0.09 -19.14
N CYS A 71 -3.86 -1.02 -18.73
CA CYS A 71 -3.72 -1.73 -17.46
C CYS A 71 -2.64 -2.81 -17.55
N GLY A 72 -1.54 -2.67 -16.81
CA GLY A 72 -0.41 -3.59 -16.92
C GLY A 72 0.53 -3.57 -15.72
N LEU A 73 1.44 -4.54 -15.67
CA LEU A 73 2.55 -4.52 -14.71
C LEU A 73 3.58 -3.49 -15.19
N PRO A 74 3.97 -2.51 -14.35
CA PRO A 74 5.00 -1.54 -14.70
C PRO A 74 6.38 -2.21 -14.76
N THR A 75 7.27 -1.70 -15.62
CA THR A 75 8.67 -2.16 -15.70
C THR A 75 9.59 -1.41 -14.73
N THR A 76 9.14 -0.28 -14.18
CA THR A 76 9.84 0.51 -13.18
C THR A 76 9.07 0.49 -11.86
N LEU A 77 9.79 0.61 -10.73
CA LEU A 77 9.19 0.67 -9.41
C LEU A 77 8.24 1.88 -9.33
N GLN A 78 7.03 1.66 -8.85
CA GLN A 78 6.06 2.71 -8.59
C GLN A 78 6.07 3.06 -7.10
N SER A 79 5.68 4.30 -6.78
CA SER A 79 5.46 4.76 -5.41
C SER A 79 4.14 5.49 -5.30
N LEU A 80 3.50 5.38 -4.15
CA LEU A 80 2.29 6.09 -3.81
C LEU A 80 2.31 6.47 -2.32
N SER A 81 2.06 7.74 -2.05
CA SER A 81 1.83 8.23 -0.69
C SER A 81 0.35 8.04 -0.32
N MET A 82 0.08 7.27 0.74
CA MET A 82 -1.28 7.01 1.24
C MET A 82 -1.41 7.36 2.73
N GLN A 83 -2.57 7.87 3.13
CA GLN A 83 -2.87 8.13 4.54
C GLN A 83 -3.31 6.85 5.27
N VAL A 84 -2.79 6.64 6.48
CA VAL A 84 -3.21 5.56 7.37
C VAL A 84 -4.52 5.93 8.06
N LEU A 85 -5.47 4.99 8.05
CA LEU A 85 -6.71 5.07 8.81
C LEU A 85 -6.57 4.40 10.16
N ARG A 86 -7.37 4.85 11.14
CA ARG A 86 -7.60 4.06 12.36
C ARG A 86 -8.30 2.76 11.99
N ASN A 87 -8.05 1.69 12.73
CA ASN A 87 -8.74 0.42 12.49
C ASN A 87 -10.27 0.55 12.63
N SER A 88 -10.74 1.41 13.55
CA SER A 88 -12.17 1.74 13.70
C SER A 88 -12.78 2.41 12.48
N GLU A 89 -12.03 3.29 11.81
CA GLU A 89 -12.47 3.93 10.56
C GLU A 89 -12.46 2.94 9.40
N CYS A 90 -11.42 2.09 9.32
CA CYS A 90 -11.31 1.06 8.30
C CYS A 90 -12.47 0.03 8.36
N LYS A 91 -12.94 -0.30 9.57
CA LYS A 91 -14.13 -1.13 9.82
C LYS A 91 -15.44 -0.53 9.30
N ASN A 92 -15.48 0.74 8.91
CA ASN A 92 -16.66 1.31 8.27
C ASN A 92 -16.72 1.00 6.76
N TYR A 93 -15.57 0.71 6.14
CA TYR A 93 -15.47 0.36 4.71
C TYR A 93 -15.56 -1.15 4.45
N TRP A 94 -15.21 -1.93 5.47
CA TRP A 94 -15.21 -3.38 5.47
C TRP A 94 -16.13 -3.86 6.58
N SER A 95 -16.97 -4.87 6.36
CA SER A 95 -17.81 -5.45 7.43
C SER A 95 -17.00 -5.63 8.72
N ALA A 96 -17.53 -5.20 9.87
CA ALA A 96 -16.76 -4.97 11.11
C ALA A 96 -15.84 -6.13 11.55
N ASN A 97 -16.17 -7.38 11.18
CA ASN A 97 -15.40 -8.59 11.51
C ASN A 97 -14.18 -8.85 10.62
N ASN A 98 -13.95 -8.07 9.55
CA ASN A 98 -12.87 -8.30 8.60
C ASN A 98 -11.57 -7.55 8.97
N ILE A 99 -11.63 -6.60 9.91
CA ILE A 99 -10.47 -5.82 10.34
C ILE A 99 -10.13 -6.15 11.79
N ILE A 100 -8.96 -6.74 12.01
CA ILE A 100 -8.42 -7.11 13.32
C ILE A 100 -7.22 -6.24 13.66
N ASP A 101 -6.73 -6.31 14.90
CA ASP A 101 -5.61 -5.49 15.37
C ASP A 101 -4.30 -5.73 14.60
N GLY A 102 -4.12 -6.94 14.07
CA GLY A 102 -3.03 -7.29 13.15
C GLY A 102 -3.10 -6.62 11.78
N HIS A 103 -4.14 -5.82 11.49
CA HIS A 103 -4.25 -5.04 10.27
C HIS A 103 -3.93 -3.56 10.49
N ILE A 104 -3.37 -2.93 9.45
CA ILE A 104 -3.24 -1.49 9.29
C ILE A 104 -3.79 -1.13 7.90
N CYS A 105 -4.63 -0.10 7.83
CA CYS A 105 -5.31 0.27 6.59
C CYS A 105 -4.82 1.61 6.08
N VAL A 106 -4.78 1.74 4.75
CA VAL A 106 -4.50 3.02 4.09
C VAL A 106 -5.58 3.38 3.10
N PHE A 107 -5.85 4.68 2.98
CA PHE A 107 -6.86 5.19 2.07
C PHE A 107 -6.57 6.63 1.68
N GLN A 108 -6.75 6.96 0.39
CA GLN A 108 -6.52 8.31 -0.16
C GLN A 108 -7.78 8.78 -0.92
N GLY A 109 -8.98 8.40 -0.45
CA GLY A 109 -10.21 8.55 -1.24
C GLY A 109 -10.26 7.54 -2.38
N THR A 110 -10.87 7.91 -3.50
CA THR A 110 -11.12 6.99 -4.62
C THR A 110 -9.98 6.95 -5.64
N GLY A 111 -9.73 5.77 -6.22
CA GLY A 111 -8.86 5.60 -7.40
C GLY A 111 -7.41 5.23 -7.11
N PHE A 112 -7.04 5.07 -5.83
CA PHE A 112 -5.71 4.64 -5.42
C PHE A 112 -5.79 3.42 -4.50
N SER A 113 -5.06 2.36 -4.84
CA SER A 113 -4.94 1.15 -4.03
C SER A 113 -3.73 0.33 -4.44
N ALA A 114 -3.21 -0.48 -3.54
CA ALA A 114 -2.39 -1.63 -3.92
C ALA A 114 -3.17 -2.58 -4.83
N CYS A 115 -2.48 -3.25 -5.74
CA CYS A 115 -3.09 -4.18 -6.67
C CYS A 115 -2.25 -5.46 -6.86
N ASN A 116 -2.72 -6.36 -7.72
CA ASN A 116 -2.06 -7.61 -8.04
C ASN A 116 -0.59 -7.37 -8.43
N GLY A 117 0.33 -8.01 -7.73
CA GLY A 117 1.78 -7.83 -7.89
C GLY A 117 2.43 -6.97 -6.79
N ASP A 118 1.65 -6.26 -5.97
CA ASP A 118 2.16 -5.57 -4.77
C ASP A 118 2.20 -6.47 -3.53
N SER A 119 1.65 -7.68 -3.60
CA SER A 119 1.52 -8.61 -2.47
C SER A 119 2.86 -8.87 -1.78
N GLY A 120 2.91 -8.72 -0.46
CA GLY A 120 4.15 -8.84 0.31
C GLY A 120 5.07 -7.61 0.26
N GLY A 121 4.72 -6.59 -0.54
CA GLY A 121 5.47 -5.35 -0.66
C GLY A 121 5.42 -4.47 0.59
N PRO A 122 6.38 -3.54 0.73
CA PRO A 122 6.50 -2.72 1.94
C PRO A 122 5.55 -1.52 1.93
N MET A 123 5.07 -1.18 3.13
CA MET A 123 4.50 0.12 3.46
C MET A 123 5.38 0.78 4.53
N VAL A 124 5.92 1.95 4.20
CA VAL A 124 6.91 2.67 5.01
C VAL A 124 6.31 3.95 5.56
N CYS A 125 6.28 4.06 6.90
CA CYS A 125 5.82 5.24 7.61
C CYS A 125 6.99 5.80 8.42
N SER A 126 7.30 7.09 8.28
CA SER A 126 8.34 7.76 9.08
C SER A 126 9.68 7.00 9.11
N GLY A 127 10.08 6.40 7.98
CA GLY A 127 11.32 5.63 7.84
C GLY A 127 11.29 4.21 8.42
N GLN A 128 10.14 3.75 8.91
CA GLN A 128 9.95 2.42 9.47
C GLN A 128 9.02 1.57 8.61
N LEU A 129 9.29 0.27 8.51
CA LEU A 129 8.38 -0.69 7.91
C LEU A 129 7.18 -0.87 8.85
N ALA A 130 6.06 -0.26 8.47
CA ALA A 130 4.83 -0.24 9.24
C ALA A 130 3.86 -1.35 8.82
N GLY A 131 3.91 -1.74 7.55
CA GLY A 131 3.02 -2.78 7.04
C GLY A 131 3.57 -3.54 5.85
N VAL A 132 2.92 -4.68 5.59
CA VAL A 132 3.19 -5.56 4.44
C VAL A 132 1.90 -5.73 3.66
N THR A 133 1.92 -5.49 2.35
CA THR A 133 0.73 -5.56 1.50
C THR A 133 0.05 -6.92 1.62
N SER A 134 -1.24 -6.93 1.96
CA SER A 134 -1.99 -8.16 2.22
C SER A 134 -3.14 -8.33 1.24
N TRP A 135 -4.17 -7.48 1.33
CA TRP A 135 -5.37 -7.62 0.51
C TRP A 135 -6.12 -6.30 0.32
N GLY A 136 -7.10 -6.32 -0.57
CA GLY A 136 -7.94 -5.17 -0.86
C GLY A 136 -9.16 -5.58 -1.67
N GLN A 137 -9.87 -4.59 -2.20
CA GLN A 137 -11.05 -4.84 -3.01
C GLN A 137 -10.68 -5.49 -4.36
N SER A 138 -11.45 -6.49 -4.77
CA SER A 138 -11.29 -7.13 -6.07
C SER A 138 -11.34 -6.10 -7.20
N GLY A 139 -10.45 -6.24 -8.18
CA GLY A 139 -10.31 -5.31 -9.30
C GLY A 139 -9.56 -4.02 -8.99
N CYS A 140 -9.11 -3.82 -7.74
CA CYS A 140 -8.32 -2.65 -7.33
C CYS A 140 -8.95 -1.28 -7.68
N PRO A 141 -10.26 -1.06 -7.45
CA PRO A 141 -10.90 0.21 -7.82
C PRO A 141 -10.48 1.39 -6.93
N GLY A 142 -9.76 1.14 -5.82
CA GLY A 142 -9.43 2.15 -4.83
C GLY A 142 -10.63 2.80 -4.15
N SER A 143 -11.83 2.21 -4.19
CA SER A 143 -13.00 2.76 -3.49
C SER A 143 -13.13 2.28 -2.05
N ARG A 144 -12.24 1.40 -1.61
CA ARG A 144 -12.08 0.95 -0.22
C ARG A 144 -10.61 0.99 0.19
N PRO A 145 -10.32 1.10 1.50
CA PRO A 145 -8.96 1.07 2.03
C PRO A 145 -8.22 -0.21 1.64
N SER A 146 -6.96 -0.08 1.24
CA SER A 146 -6.05 -1.23 1.12
C SER A 146 -5.62 -1.68 2.51
N VAL A 147 -5.54 -2.99 2.70
CA VAL A 147 -5.26 -3.61 4.01
C VAL A 147 -3.90 -4.27 4.00
N TYR A 148 -3.11 -3.93 5.01
CA TYR A 148 -1.74 -4.38 5.23
C TYR A 148 -1.65 -5.13 6.55
N THR A 149 -0.74 -6.10 6.63
CA THR A 149 -0.35 -6.73 7.90
C THR A 149 0.45 -5.72 8.71
N ARG A 150 0.04 -5.45 9.95
CA ARG A 150 0.66 -4.46 10.85
C ARG A 150 1.93 -5.01 11.49
N ILE A 151 3.09 -4.48 11.10
CA ILE A 151 4.40 -4.98 11.55
C ILE A 151 4.57 -4.91 13.07
N GLY A 152 4.15 -3.82 13.70
CA GLY A 152 4.30 -3.62 15.14
C GLY A 152 3.76 -4.76 16.00
N VAL A 153 2.64 -5.37 15.59
CA VAL A 153 1.99 -6.49 16.30
C VAL A 153 2.83 -7.76 16.25
N TYR A 154 3.55 -7.98 15.15
CA TYR A 154 4.36 -9.18 14.93
C TYR A 154 5.83 -8.99 15.29
N LYS A 155 6.24 -7.80 15.74
CA LYS A 155 7.66 -7.48 15.99
C LYS A 155 8.32 -8.44 16.98
N ASN A 156 7.69 -8.69 18.13
CA ASN A 156 8.25 -9.60 19.14
C ASN A 156 8.41 -11.03 18.63
N TRP A 157 7.46 -11.50 17.81
CA TRP A 157 7.55 -12.81 17.18
C TRP A 157 8.70 -12.85 16.15
N MET A 158 8.87 -11.80 15.35
CA MET A 158 10.00 -11.71 14.41
C MET A 158 11.34 -11.67 15.14
N ASP A 159 11.47 -10.87 16.19
CA ASP A 159 12.69 -10.79 17.01
C ASP A 159 13.02 -12.17 17.62
N TYR A 160 12.01 -12.90 18.12
CA TYR A 160 12.18 -14.26 18.65
C TYR A 160 12.64 -15.25 17.57
N VAL A 161 12.01 -15.24 16.39
CA VAL A 161 12.37 -16.13 15.29
C VAL A 161 13.79 -15.85 14.80
N ILE A 162 14.16 -14.57 14.66
CA ILE A 162 15.52 -14.17 14.26
C ILE A 162 16.52 -14.68 15.29
N ALA A 163 16.32 -14.40 16.59
CA ALA A 163 17.24 -14.83 17.64
C ALA A 163 17.36 -16.36 17.76
N SER A 164 16.30 -17.09 17.41
CA SER A 164 16.29 -18.56 17.48
C SER A 164 16.93 -19.25 16.26
N ASN A 165 17.25 -18.50 15.21
CA ASN A 165 17.79 -19.02 13.94
C ASN A 165 19.02 -18.25 13.43
N SER A 166 19.57 -17.34 14.25
CA SER A 166 20.77 -16.55 13.96
C SER A 166 22.05 -17.24 14.41
#